data_AF-A0A9E0F8J6-F1
#
_entry.id   AF-A0A9E0F8J6-F1
#
_cell.length_a   1.000
_cell.length_b   1.000
_cell.length_c   1.000
_cell.angle_alpha   90.00
_cell.angle_beta   90.00
_cell.angle_gamma   90.00
#
_symmetry.space_group_name_H-M   'P 1'
#
loop_
_entity.id
_entity.type
_entity.pdbx_description
1 polymer ?
#
loop_
_entity_poly.entity_id
_entity_poly.type
_entity_poly.pdbx_seq_one_letter_code
_entity_poly.pdbx_strand_id
1 'polypeptide(L)'
;RTENPAKASSGCQFYIVQGQVLTNEQLQMLEMQRGLKFSDKHKEVYTTLGGTPFLDKNYTVFGEVIEGLDVIDKIAAVQTQPGDRPVQDVRMKMTVVQ
;
A
#
# COMPACT_ATOMS: atom_id res chain seq x y z
N ARG A 1 16.43 8.02 2.32
CA ARG A 1 16.03 6.97 1.34
C ARG A 1 17.22 6.72 0.44
N THR A 2 17.67 5.47 0.30
CA THR A 2 18.65 5.08 -0.73
C THR A 2 17.90 4.89 -2.05
N GLU A 3 18.53 5.24 -3.18
CA GLU A 3 17.95 4.97 -4.49
C GLU A 3 17.93 3.45 -4.75
N ASN A 4 16.80 2.93 -5.26
CA ASN A 4 16.66 1.53 -5.69
C ASN A 4 16.34 1.48 -7.20
N PRO A 5 17.32 1.78 -8.07
CA PRO A 5 17.09 1.90 -9.51
C PRO A 5 16.64 0.59 -10.16
N ALA A 6 17.08 -0.56 -9.62
CA ALA A 6 16.70 -1.89 -10.11
C ALA A 6 15.34 -2.38 -9.57
N LYS A 7 14.71 -1.63 -8.65
CA LYS A 7 13.47 -2.04 -7.94
C LYS A 7 13.59 -3.43 -7.29
N ALA A 8 14.79 -3.77 -6.82
CA ALA A 8 15.02 -5.05 -6.17
C ALA A 8 14.23 -5.13 -4.84
N SER A 9 13.63 -6.29 -4.56
CA SER A 9 12.97 -6.56 -3.29
C SER A 9 13.99 -6.62 -2.14
N SER A 10 13.55 -6.26 -0.95
CA SER A 10 14.33 -6.42 0.29
C SER A 10 13.84 -7.65 1.05
N GLY A 11 14.76 -8.46 1.58
CA GLY A 11 14.41 -9.64 2.37
C GLY A 11 13.88 -9.33 3.77
N CYS A 12 14.00 -8.08 4.23
CA CYS A 12 13.61 -7.67 5.59
C CYS A 12 12.67 -6.46 5.63
N GLN A 13 12.23 -5.96 4.47
CA GLN A 13 11.30 -4.84 4.39
C GLN A 13 10.11 -5.22 3.51
N PHE A 14 8.93 -5.17 4.10
CA PHE A 14 7.66 -5.31 3.40
C PHE A 14 6.69 -4.24 3.89
N TYR A 15 5.63 -4.03 3.13
CA TYR A 15 4.57 -3.09 3.46
C TYR A 15 3.26 -3.85 3.56
N ILE A 16 2.47 -3.52 4.58
CA ILE A 16 1.05 -3.83 4.60
C ILE A 16 0.36 -2.58 4.07
N VAL A 17 -0.38 -2.71 2.98
CA VAL A 17 -0.96 -1.59 2.27
C VAL A 17 -2.47 -1.65 2.44
N GLN A 18 -3.02 -0.58 3.03
CA GLN A 18 -4.45 -0.35 3.04
C GLN A 18 -4.79 0.61 1.91
N GLY A 19 -5.57 0.13 0.95
CA GLY A 19 -6.05 0.92 -0.17
C GLY A 19 -7.18 1.87 0.25
N GLN A 20 -7.32 2.97 -0.49
CA GLN A 20 -8.49 3.85 -0.38
C GLN A 20 -9.30 3.76 -1.66
N VAL A 21 -10.60 3.99 -1.54
CA VAL A 21 -11.48 4.16 -2.71
C VAL A 21 -11.13 5.49 -3.36
N LEU A 22 -10.84 5.44 -4.66
CA LEU A 22 -10.44 6.60 -5.45
C LEU A 22 -11.61 7.07 -6.30
N THR A 23 -11.69 8.38 -6.54
CA THR A 23 -12.63 8.92 -7.52
C THR A 23 -12.09 8.78 -8.94
N ASN A 24 -12.98 8.88 -9.93
CA ASN A 24 -12.58 8.84 -11.33
C ASN A 24 -11.61 9.98 -11.68
N GLU A 25 -11.79 11.15 -11.08
CA GLU A 25 -10.91 12.32 -11.27
C GLU A 25 -9.51 12.04 -10.71
N GLN A 26 -9.42 11.46 -9.51
CA GLN A 26 -8.14 11.07 -8.91
C GLN A 26 -7.41 10.03 -9.77
N LEU A 27 -8.14 9.05 -10.31
CA LEU A 27 -7.57 8.07 -11.22
C LEU A 27 -7.06 8.72 -12.51
N GLN A 28 -7.82 9.63 -13.11
CA GLN A 28 -7.39 10.37 -14.31
C GLN A 28 -6.13 11.21 -14.06
N MET A 29 -6.06 11.90 -12.91
CA MET A 29 -4.87 12.64 -12.52
C MET A 29 -3.66 11.72 -12.38
N LEU A 30 -3.85 10.53 -11.82
CA LEU A 30 -2.79 9.53 -11.66
C LEU A 30 -2.35 8.91 -12.99
N GLU A 31 -3.28 8.70 -13.93
CA GLU A 31 -3.00 8.29 -15.31
C GLU A 31 -2.09 9.32 -16.01
N MET A 32 -2.44 10.61 -15.91
CA MET A 32 -1.65 11.70 -16.50
C MET A 32 -0.27 11.84 -15.86
N GLN A 33 -0.19 11.81 -14.52
CA GLN A 33 1.06 11.99 -13.80
C GLN A 33 2.05 10.84 -14.05
N ARG A 34 1.56 9.61 -14.19
CA ARG A 34 2.41 8.42 -14.36
C ARG A 34 2.55 7.96 -15.80
N GLY A 35 1.84 8.59 -16.75
CA GLY A 35 1.77 8.11 -18.14
C GLY A 35 1.22 6.69 -18.23
N LEU A 36 0.32 6.31 -17.31
CA LEU A 36 -0.29 4.98 -17.24
C LEU A 36 -1.74 5.10 -17.71
N LYS A 37 -2.25 4.03 -18.33
CA LYS A 37 -3.67 3.90 -18.66
C LYS A 37 -4.21 2.66 -17.97
N PHE A 38 -5.17 2.86 -17.07
CA PHE A 38 -5.87 1.77 -16.39
C PHE A 38 -6.92 1.17 -17.32
N SER A 39 -7.11 -0.15 -17.25
CA SER A 39 -8.23 -0.82 -17.90
C SER A 39 -9.53 -0.48 -17.18
N ASP A 40 -10.67 -0.66 -17.85
CA ASP A 40 -11.99 -0.39 -17.24
C ASP A 40 -12.20 -1.24 -15.98
N LYS A 41 -11.74 -2.49 -16.00
CA LYS A 41 -11.76 -3.38 -14.84
C LYS A 41 -10.92 -2.84 -13.66
N HIS A 42 -9.72 -2.31 -13.92
CA HIS A 42 -8.91 -1.72 -12.85
C HIS A 42 -9.56 -0.46 -12.29
N LYS A 43 -10.14 0.38 -13.15
CA LYS A 43 -10.88 1.58 -12.71
C LYS A 43 -12.05 1.19 -11.80
N GLU A 44 -12.84 0.20 -12.18
CA GLU A 44 -13.94 -0.33 -11.37
C GLU A 44 -13.45 -0.81 -9.99
N VAL A 45 -12.36 -1.58 -9.93
CA VAL A 45 -11.81 -2.05 -8.65
C VAL A 45 -11.38 -0.87 -7.77
N TYR A 46 -10.63 0.09 -8.32
CA TYR A 46 -10.13 1.23 -7.54
C TYR A 46 -11.24 2.20 -7.08
N THR A 47 -12.36 2.27 -7.79
CA THR A 47 -13.50 3.12 -7.41
C THR A 47 -14.53 2.42 -6.52
N THR A 48 -14.46 1.10 -6.35
CA THR A 48 -15.41 0.32 -5.54
C THR A 48 -14.75 -0.29 -4.30
N LEU A 49 -13.74 -1.13 -4.50
CA LEU A 49 -12.99 -1.81 -3.43
C LEU A 49 -11.84 -0.95 -2.92
N GLY A 50 -11.34 -0.05 -3.77
CA GLY A 50 -10.18 0.78 -3.48
C GLY A 50 -8.86 0.09 -3.82
N GLY A 51 -7.76 0.70 -3.40
CA GLY A 51 -6.42 0.18 -3.65
C GLY A 51 -5.37 1.26 -3.59
N THR A 52 -4.19 0.93 -4.12
CA THR A 52 -3.03 1.83 -4.10
C THR A 52 -2.35 1.84 -5.46
N PRO A 53 -3.03 2.38 -6.50
CA PRO A 53 -2.58 2.30 -7.89
C PRO A 53 -1.23 2.99 -8.14
N PHE A 54 -0.76 3.85 -7.24
CA PHE A 54 0.58 4.44 -7.35
C PHE A 54 1.71 3.42 -7.08
N LEU A 55 1.43 2.29 -6.45
CA LEU A 55 2.40 1.22 -6.21
C LEU A 55 2.49 0.21 -7.37
N ASP A 56 1.50 0.21 -8.27
CA ASP A 56 1.45 -0.68 -9.42
C ASP A 56 2.74 -0.62 -10.25
N LYS A 57 3.20 -1.80 -10.67
CA LYS A 57 4.42 -2.03 -11.46
C LYS A 57 5.73 -1.61 -10.77
N ASN A 58 5.67 -1.17 -9.51
CA ASN A 58 6.82 -0.81 -8.70
C ASN A 58 7.05 -1.77 -7.53
N TYR A 59 5.99 -2.41 -7.03
CA TYR A 59 6.05 -3.31 -5.89
C TYR A 59 5.40 -4.64 -6.24
N THR A 60 6.07 -5.73 -5.88
CA THR A 60 5.53 -7.09 -6.02
C THR A 60 4.61 -7.39 -4.85
N VAL A 61 3.35 -7.68 -5.14
CA VAL A 61 2.40 -8.22 -4.16
C VAL A 61 2.69 -9.71 -4.00
N PHE A 62 2.98 -10.15 -2.77
CA PHE A 62 3.31 -11.56 -2.47
C PHE A 62 2.29 -12.24 -1.53
N GLY A 63 1.26 -11.53 -1.10
CA GLY A 63 0.22 -12.06 -0.21
C GLY A 63 -0.86 -11.02 0.09
N GLU A 64 -1.89 -11.45 0.81
CA GLU A 64 -3.00 -10.63 1.26
C GLU A 64 -3.32 -10.89 2.73
N VAL A 65 -3.95 -9.91 3.37
CA VAL A 65 -4.40 -10.03 4.76
C VAL A 65 -5.77 -10.68 4.74
N ILE A 66 -5.88 -11.86 5.35
CA ILE A 66 -7.14 -12.62 5.40
C ILE A 66 -8.01 -12.25 6.61
N GLU A 67 -7.40 -11.78 7.71
CA GLU A 67 -8.07 -11.43 8.97
C GLU A 67 -7.33 -10.27 9.68
N GLY A 68 -8.04 -9.52 10.53
CA GLY A 68 -7.45 -8.47 11.37
C GLY A 68 -7.24 -7.12 10.68
N LEU A 69 -8.05 -6.77 9.67
CA LEU A 69 -8.03 -5.45 9.03
C LEU A 69 -8.26 -4.31 10.05
N ASP A 70 -9.08 -4.53 11.07
CA ASP A 70 -9.32 -3.55 12.14
C ASP A 70 -8.07 -3.29 13.00
N VAL A 71 -7.16 -4.26 13.10
CA VAL A 71 -5.87 -4.10 13.78
C VAL A 71 -4.98 -3.20 12.93
N ILE A 72 -5.00 -3.34 11.61
CA ILE A 72 -4.27 -2.46 10.68
C ILE A 72 -4.79 -1.03 10.81
N ASP A 73 -6.10 -0.83 10.87
CA ASP A 73 -6.71 0.49 11.10
C ASP A 73 -6.21 1.14 12.38
N LYS A 74 -6.17 0.38 13.49
CA LYS A 74 -5.67 0.85 14.78
C LYS A 74 -4.19 1.21 14.72
N ILE A 75 -3.37 0.44 14.00
CA ILE A 75 -1.94 0.72 13.81
C ILE A 75 -1.76 1.99 12.97
N ALA A 76 -2.53 2.17 11.90
CA ALA A 76 -2.46 3.35 11.03
C ALA A 76 -2.89 4.64 11.75
N ALA A 77 -3.77 4.55 12.75
CA ALA A 77 -4.26 5.68 13.53
C ALA A 77 -3.38 6.07 14.73
N VAL A 78 -2.28 5.35 15.01
CA VAL A 78 -1.40 5.70 16.15
C VAL A 78 -0.74 7.06 15.93
N GLN A 79 -0.48 7.77 17.03
CA GLN A 79 0.20 9.05 16.97
C GLN A 79 1.63 8.90 16.42
N THR A 80 1.98 9.76 15.46
CA THR A 80 3.30 9.79 14.82
C THR A 80 4.07 11.08 15.14
N GLN A 81 5.40 10.95 15.10
CA GLN A 81 6.38 12.03 15.09
C GLN A 81 6.62 12.51 13.65
N PRO A 82 7.33 13.65 13.45
CA PRO A 82 7.74 14.07 12.11
C PRO A 82 8.44 12.95 11.34
N GLY A 83 8.02 12.72 10.09
CA GLY A 83 8.51 11.61 9.26
C GLY A 83 7.73 10.29 9.44
N ASP A 84 6.50 10.36 9.96
CA ASP A 84 5.54 9.25 10.08
C ASP A 84 6.00 8.08 10.96
N ARG A 85 6.97 8.32 11.87
CA ARG A 85 7.40 7.33 12.85
C ARG A 85 6.43 7.32 14.04
N PRO A 86 5.87 6.17 14.47
CA PRO A 86 5.07 6.09 15.69
C PRO A 86 5.79 6.65 16.92
N VAL A 87 5.09 7.42 17.76
CA VAL A 87 5.63 7.96 19.03
C VAL A 87 6.01 6.84 19.98
N GLN A 88 5.20 5.78 20.01
CA GLN A 88 5.46 4.56 20.76
C GLN A 88 5.71 3.40 19.79
N ASP A 89 6.70 2.56 20.08
CA ASP A 89 7.05 1.42 19.24
C ASP A 89 5.87 0.42 19.13
N VAL A 90 5.41 0.16 17.91
CA VAL A 90 4.47 -0.92 17.59
C VAL A 90 5.26 -2.15 17.15
N ARG A 91 5.35 -3.17 18.02
CA ARG A 91 6.19 -4.37 17.78
C ARG A 91 5.38 -5.51 17.18
N MET A 92 5.95 -6.17 16.18
CA MET A 92 5.39 -7.37 15.55
C MET A 92 6.05 -8.64 16.08
N LYS A 93 5.27 -9.71 16.19
CA LYS A 93 5.77 -11.09 16.31
C LYS A 93 5.32 -11.87 15.08
N MET A 94 6.19 -12.74 14.57
CA MET A 94 5.91 -13.54 13.39
C MET A 94 5.93 -15.02 13.74
N THR A 95 4.96 -15.76 13.23
CA THR A 95 4.94 -17.23 13.26
C THR A 95 4.65 -17.72 11.86
N VAL A 96 5.42 -18.70 11.39
CA VAL A 96 5.16 -19.36 10.12
C VAL A 96 4.24 -20.55 10.41
N VAL A 97 3.06 -20.54 9.80
CA VAL A 97 2.14 -21.68 9.82
C VAL A 97 2.50 -22.62 8.67
N GLN A 98 2.63 -23.92 8.97
CA GLN A 98 2.86 -24.98 7.99
C GLN A 98 1.55 -25.68 7.66
#